data_AF-A0A6J8DYI8-F1
#
_entry.id   AF-A0A6J8DYI8-F1
#
_cell.length_a   1.000
_cell.length_b   1.000
_cell.length_c   1.000
_cell.angle_alpha   90.00
_cell.angle_beta   90.00
_cell.angle_gamma   90.00
#
_symmetry.space_group_name_H-M   'P 1'
#
loop_
_entity.id
_entity.type
_entity.pdbx_description
1 polymer ?
#
loop_
_entity_poly.entity_id
_entity_poly.type
_entity_poly.pdbx_seq_one_letter_code
_entity_poly.pdbx_strand_id
1 'polypeptide(L)'
;MQPQELDQYLQEFFVGIQKEVKVKNKNDIHDIDREYQPGSLDGFQSMINKHLKMKECPLDIIRDEQFKKSRDCLTAKKKKAFKTARHWKPSQRAEALESEDEEELYRSGGFGTDDPDSLLSTIWYMNTIHFGLRGSHEHKQSKWGDLKLETDRNENQCLTYNERLTKTRDGSNTNNTRAYAPKS
;
A
#
# COMPACT_ATOMS: atom_id res chain seq x y z
N MET A 1 -29.51 29.61 2.35
CA MET A 1 -29.78 28.18 2.06
C MET A 1 -29.74 27.45 3.38
N GLN A 2 -30.76 26.65 3.68
CA GLN A 2 -30.76 25.86 4.93
C GLN A 2 -29.75 24.71 4.82
N PRO A 3 -29.05 24.32 5.89
CA PRO A 3 -28.04 23.25 5.81
C PRO A 3 -28.59 21.90 5.30
N GLN A 4 -29.84 21.58 5.63
CA GLN A 4 -30.53 20.36 5.18
C GLN A 4 -30.82 20.38 3.68
N GLU A 5 -31.19 21.54 3.15
CA GLU A 5 -31.42 21.76 1.71
C GLU A 5 -30.11 21.61 0.94
N LEU A 6 -29.02 22.18 1.45
CA LEU A 6 -27.68 22.00 0.88
C LEU A 6 -27.23 20.53 0.92
N ASP A 7 -27.45 19.82 2.02
CA ASP A 7 -27.14 18.39 2.12
C ASP A 7 -27.92 17.56 1.09
N GLN A 8 -29.19 17.88 0.83
CA GLN A 8 -29.97 17.23 -0.22
C GLN A 8 -29.36 17.45 -1.61
N TYR A 9 -29.00 18.69 -1.97
CA TYR A 9 -28.34 18.97 -3.24
C TYR A 9 -27.00 18.22 -3.39
N LEU A 10 -26.22 18.12 -2.31
CA LEU A 10 -24.96 17.38 -2.30
C LEU A 10 -25.18 15.87 -2.48
N GLN A 11 -26.23 15.30 -1.87
CA GLN A 11 -26.61 13.90 -2.10
C GLN A 11 -26.90 13.65 -3.58
N GLU A 12 -27.76 14.47 -4.20
CA GLU A 12 -28.12 14.36 -5.61
C GLU A 12 -26.89 14.49 -6.52
N PHE A 13 -26.01 15.46 -6.22
CA PHE A 13 -24.76 15.65 -6.93
C PHE A 13 -23.85 14.42 -6.85
N PHE A 14 -23.56 13.89 -5.66
CA PHE A 14 -22.64 12.76 -5.50
C PHE A 14 -23.20 11.45 -6.06
N VAL A 15 -24.51 11.28 -6.08
CA VAL A 15 -25.14 10.12 -6.74
C VAL A 15 -25.03 10.24 -8.25
N GLY A 16 -25.34 11.43 -8.80
CA GLY A 16 -25.42 11.68 -10.24
C GLY A 16 -24.08 11.92 -10.95
N ILE A 17 -23.01 12.27 -10.21
CA ILE A 17 -21.74 12.65 -10.83
C ILE A 17 -21.12 11.51 -11.67
N GLN A 18 -20.82 11.80 -12.93
CA GLN A 18 -20.21 10.88 -13.89
C GLN A 18 -19.31 11.66 -14.86
N LYS A 19 -18.29 10.99 -15.41
CA LYS A 19 -17.45 11.54 -16.48
C LYS A 19 -18.31 11.80 -17.71
N GLU A 20 -18.17 12.99 -18.27
CA GLU A 20 -18.70 13.24 -19.59
C GLU A 20 -17.85 12.47 -20.61
N VAL A 21 -18.47 11.59 -21.40
CA VAL A 21 -17.77 10.84 -22.42
C VAL A 21 -18.31 11.19 -23.79
N LYS A 22 -17.42 11.70 -24.64
CA LYS A 22 -17.71 11.93 -26.05
C LYS A 22 -17.62 10.61 -26.79
N VAL A 23 -18.78 10.00 -27.04
CA VAL A 23 -18.90 8.78 -27.83
C VAL A 23 -18.60 9.15 -29.29
N LYS A 24 -17.54 8.56 -29.87
CA LYS A 24 -17.19 8.76 -31.29
C LYS A 24 -18.03 7.88 -32.21
N ASN A 25 -18.38 6.66 -31.77
CA ASN A 25 -19.25 5.73 -32.51
C ASN A 25 -20.27 5.06 -31.57
N LYS A 26 -21.50 4.84 -32.05
CA LYS A 26 -22.60 4.24 -31.26
C LYS A 26 -22.28 2.84 -30.72
N ASN A 27 -21.34 2.11 -31.34
CA ASN A 27 -20.96 0.77 -30.92
C ASN A 27 -20.04 0.76 -29.69
N ASP A 28 -19.40 1.88 -29.36
CA ASP A 28 -18.49 1.98 -28.20
C ASP A 28 -19.24 2.25 -26.89
N ILE A 29 -20.56 2.46 -26.94
CA ILE A 29 -21.36 2.95 -25.79
C ILE A 29 -21.33 1.97 -24.60
N HIS A 30 -21.29 0.66 -24.87
CA HIS A 30 -21.42 -0.37 -23.83
C HIS A 30 -20.15 -0.58 -23.00
N ASP A 31 -18.99 -0.08 -23.42
CA ASP A 31 -17.69 -0.38 -22.79
C ASP A 31 -17.02 0.82 -22.12
N ILE A 32 -17.74 1.94 -21.99
CA ILE A 32 -17.21 3.20 -21.48
C ILE A 32 -17.31 3.27 -19.96
N ASP A 33 -16.16 3.36 -19.28
CA ASP A 33 -16.09 3.74 -17.86
C ASP A 33 -16.43 5.22 -17.66
N ARG A 34 -17.64 5.47 -17.17
CA ARG A 34 -18.14 6.80 -16.83
C ARG A 34 -17.96 7.15 -15.35
N GLU A 35 -17.45 6.25 -14.52
CA GLU A 35 -17.31 6.52 -13.09
C GLU A 35 -15.98 7.25 -12.81
N TYR A 36 -16.00 8.21 -11.90
CA TYR A 36 -14.77 8.88 -11.44
C TYR A 36 -13.99 7.98 -10.48
N GLN A 37 -12.67 8.15 -10.43
CA GLN A 37 -11.86 7.49 -9.41
C GLN A 37 -12.26 7.98 -8.01
N PRO A 38 -12.17 7.12 -6.97
CA PRO A 38 -12.53 7.52 -5.60
C PRO A 38 -11.83 8.79 -5.11
N GLY A 39 -10.54 8.95 -5.42
CA GLY A 39 -9.77 10.14 -5.05
C GLY A 39 -10.24 11.43 -5.75
N SER A 40 -10.75 11.35 -6.98
CA SER A 40 -11.35 12.50 -7.65
C SER A 40 -12.64 12.95 -6.95
N LEU A 41 -13.43 11.99 -6.44
CA LEU A 41 -14.64 12.28 -5.67
C LEU A 41 -14.33 13.00 -4.34
N ASP A 42 -13.23 12.61 -3.67
CA ASP A 42 -12.68 13.36 -2.53
C ASP A 42 -12.26 14.79 -2.90
N GLY A 43 -11.64 14.93 -4.08
CA GLY A 43 -11.27 16.23 -4.64
C GLY A 43 -12.49 17.15 -4.84
N PHE A 44 -13.59 16.62 -5.38
CA PHE A 44 -14.82 17.40 -5.56
C PHE A 44 -15.41 17.86 -4.23
N GLN A 45 -15.52 16.97 -3.23
CA GLN A 45 -16.00 17.36 -1.90
C GLN A 45 -15.11 18.44 -1.28
N SER A 46 -13.79 18.28 -1.39
CA SER A 46 -12.82 19.25 -0.87
C SER A 46 -12.93 20.60 -1.58
N MET A 47 -13.12 20.60 -2.90
CA MET A 47 -13.25 21.82 -3.70
C MET A 47 -14.56 22.57 -3.38
N ILE A 48 -15.67 21.84 -3.21
CA ILE A 48 -16.94 22.43 -2.78
C ILE A 48 -16.80 23.03 -1.38
N ASN A 49 -16.24 22.28 -0.41
CA ASN A 49 -16.05 22.79 0.94
C ASN A 49 -15.17 24.05 0.96
N LYS A 50 -14.06 24.03 0.20
CA LYS A 50 -13.19 25.19 0.04
C LYS A 50 -13.93 26.38 -0.57
N HIS A 51 -14.76 26.16 -1.58
CA HIS A 51 -15.56 27.22 -2.21
C HIS A 51 -16.55 27.84 -1.22
N LEU A 52 -17.21 27.03 -0.40
CA LEU A 52 -18.11 27.50 0.65
C LEU A 52 -17.36 28.38 1.66
N LYS A 53 -16.17 27.95 2.11
CA LYS A 53 -15.33 28.76 2.99
C LYS A 53 -14.88 30.08 2.35
N MET A 54 -14.57 30.08 1.05
CA MET A 54 -14.24 31.32 0.31
C MET A 54 -15.42 32.29 0.21
N LYS A 55 -16.66 31.80 0.28
CA LYS A 55 -17.88 32.61 0.32
C LYS A 55 -18.30 32.99 1.75
N GLU A 56 -17.39 32.84 2.71
CA GLU A 56 -17.63 33.10 4.13
C GLU A 56 -18.78 32.28 4.73
N CYS A 57 -19.07 31.12 4.13
CA CYS A 57 -20.06 30.20 4.67
C CYS A 57 -19.46 29.45 5.88
N PRO A 58 -20.10 29.51 7.07
CA PRO A 58 -19.56 28.88 8.27
C PRO A 58 -19.64 27.34 8.21
N LEU A 59 -20.49 26.78 7.35
CA LEU A 59 -20.76 25.35 7.21
C LEU A 59 -19.50 24.58 6.77
N ASP A 60 -19.31 23.38 7.30
CA ASP A 60 -18.26 22.44 6.90
C ASP A 60 -18.90 21.13 6.43
N ILE A 61 -18.92 20.92 5.12
CA ILE A 61 -19.55 19.74 4.51
C ILE A 61 -18.75 18.45 4.70
N ILE A 62 -17.52 18.56 5.21
CA ILE A 62 -16.65 17.41 5.51
C ILE A 62 -16.87 16.96 6.95
N ARG A 63 -17.11 17.88 7.88
CA ARG A 63 -17.14 17.61 9.32
C ARG A 63 -18.53 17.65 9.93
N ASP A 64 -19.35 18.65 9.58
CA ASP A 64 -20.61 18.89 10.28
C ASP A 64 -21.59 17.72 10.14
N GLU A 65 -22.30 17.43 11.23
CA GLU A 65 -23.22 16.29 11.31
C GLU A 65 -24.39 16.39 10.32
N GLN A 66 -24.86 17.61 10.06
CA GLN A 66 -25.93 17.89 9.10
C GLN A 66 -25.64 17.40 7.67
N PHE A 67 -24.37 17.17 7.32
CA PHE A 67 -23.95 16.64 6.02
C PHE A 67 -23.65 15.14 6.02
N LYS A 68 -24.10 14.40 7.05
CA LYS A 68 -23.86 12.96 7.14
C LYS A 68 -24.43 12.20 5.94
N LYS A 69 -25.63 12.54 5.47
CA LYS A 69 -26.27 11.80 4.36
C LYS A 69 -25.50 11.99 3.05
N SER A 70 -25.10 13.21 2.70
CA SER A 70 -24.27 13.44 1.52
C SER A 70 -22.91 12.73 1.60
N ARG A 71 -22.29 12.68 2.78
CA ARG A 71 -21.06 11.88 3.03
C ARG A 71 -21.29 10.38 2.87
N ASP A 72 -22.42 9.86 3.33
CA ASP A 72 -22.79 8.44 3.15
C ASP A 72 -23.01 8.12 1.66
N CYS A 73 -23.71 8.99 0.91
CA CYS A 73 -23.87 8.88 -0.54
C CYS A 73 -22.54 8.90 -1.28
N LEU A 74 -21.64 9.82 -0.92
CA LEU A 74 -20.29 9.90 -1.47
C LEU A 74 -19.49 8.61 -1.19
N THR A 75 -19.59 8.09 0.03
CA THR A 75 -18.92 6.83 0.41
C THR A 75 -19.48 5.64 -0.39
N ALA A 76 -20.80 5.57 -0.56
CA ALA A 76 -21.44 4.55 -1.39
C ALA A 76 -21.00 4.67 -2.87
N LYS A 77 -20.95 5.89 -3.40
CA LYS A 77 -20.48 6.18 -4.76
C LYS A 77 -19.02 5.75 -4.95
N LYS A 78 -18.13 6.07 -4.01
CA LYS A 78 -16.73 5.60 -4.03
C LYS A 78 -16.62 4.09 -4.01
N LYS A 79 -17.42 3.41 -3.17
CA LYS A 79 -17.46 1.93 -3.12
C LYS A 79 -17.93 1.35 -4.45
N LYS A 80 -18.94 1.94 -5.07
CA LYS A 80 -19.43 1.54 -6.40
C LYS A 80 -18.32 1.74 -7.45
N ALA A 81 -17.74 2.93 -7.51
CA ALA A 81 -16.64 3.26 -8.42
C ALA A 81 -15.45 2.32 -8.23
N PHE A 82 -15.10 1.97 -6.99
CA PHE A 82 -14.03 1.00 -6.69
C PHE A 82 -14.33 -0.39 -7.24
N LYS A 83 -15.57 -0.89 -7.07
CA LYS A 83 -15.98 -2.20 -7.59
C LYS A 83 -16.04 -2.23 -9.11
N THR A 84 -16.41 -1.12 -9.75
CA THR A 84 -16.51 -1.02 -11.21
C THR A 84 -15.22 -0.54 -11.86
N ALA A 85 -14.23 -0.11 -11.09
CA ALA A 85 -12.96 0.41 -11.59
C ALA A 85 -12.16 -0.72 -12.24
N ARG A 86 -12.29 -0.82 -13.56
CA ARG A 86 -11.56 -1.76 -14.42
C ARG A 86 -10.03 -1.55 -14.38
N HIS A 87 -9.58 -0.40 -13.88
CA HIS A 87 -8.18 0.03 -13.89
C HIS A 87 -7.55 0.15 -12.49
N TRP A 88 -8.35 -0.01 -11.43
CA TRP A 88 -7.79 -0.11 -10.08
C TRP A 88 -7.58 -1.59 -9.76
N LYS A 89 -6.39 -2.10 -10.12
CA LYS A 89 -5.92 -3.34 -9.51
C LYS A 89 -5.51 -2.98 -8.07
N PRO A 90 -6.03 -3.65 -7.02
CA PRO A 90 -5.28 -3.72 -5.77
C PRO A 90 -3.84 -4.04 -6.15
N SER A 91 -2.84 -3.41 -5.51
CA SER A 91 -1.44 -3.81 -5.70
C SER A 91 -1.44 -5.33 -5.75
N GLN A 92 -1.18 -5.93 -6.92
CA GLN A 92 -1.28 -7.38 -7.07
C GLN A 92 -0.47 -7.92 -5.91
N ARG A 93 -1.16 -8.60 -5.00
CA ARG A 93 -0.49 -9.20 -3.86
C ARG A 93 0.46 -10.16 -4.54
N ALA A 94 1.75 -9.85 -4.54
CA ALA A 94 2.73 -10.67 -5.22
C ALA A 94 2.49 -12.09 -4.72
N GLU A 95 2.26 -13.00 -5.66
CA GLU A 95 2.13 -14.41 -5.33
C GLU A 95 3.45 -14.83 -4.67
N ALA A 96 3.37 -15.76 -3.71
CA ALA A 96 4.58 -16.26 -3.09
C ALA A 96 5.43 -16.91 -4.17
N LEU A 97 6.75 -16.69 -4.15
CA LEU A 97 7.66 -17.43 -5.01
C LEU A 97 7.55 -18.91 -4.65
N GLU A 98 7.18 -19.73 -5.63
CA GLU A 98 7.16 -21.19 -5.50
C GLU A 98 8.57 -21.75 -5.77
N SER A 99 8.83 -22.99 -5.37
CA SER A 99 10.14 -23.62 -5.62
C SER A 99 10.51 -23.68 -7.11
N GLU A 100 9.53 -23.79 -7.99
CA GLU A 100 9.75 -23.77 -9.45
C GLU A 100 10.20 -22.39 -9.95
N ASP A 101 9.71 -21.30 -9.34
CA ASP A 101 10.18 -19.95 -9.66
C ASP A 101 11.62 -19.74 -9.19
N GLU A 102 11.98 -20.28 -8.02
CA GLU A 102 13.35 -20.23 -7.50
C GLU A 102 14.32 -20.99 -8.42
N GLU A 103 13.96 -22.21 -8.84
CA GLU A 103 14.75 -23.00 -9.79
C GLU A 103 14.93 -22.27 -11.12
N GLU A 104 13.88 -21.63 -11.64
CA GLU A 104 13.97 -20.81 -12.85
C GLU A 104 14.91 -19.62 -12.68
N LEU A 105 14.90 -18.96 -11.53
CA LEU A 105 15.79 -17.83 -11.25
C LEU A 105 17.26 -18.26 -11.21
N TYR A 106 17.57 -19.42 -10.63
CA TYR A 106 18.93 -19.98 -10.72
C TYR A 106 19.29 -20.37 -12.15
N ARG A 107 18.37 -20.99 -12.90
CA ARG A 107 18.62 -21.43 -14.28
C ARG A 107 18.83 -20.26 -15.24
N SER A 108 18.05 -19.20 -15.09
CA SER A 108 18.10 -18.00 -15.93
C SER A 108 19.24 -17.05 -15.55
N GLY A 109 19.95 -17.33 -14.45
CA GLY A 109 21.00 -16.46 -13.92
C GLY A 109 20.44 -15.16 -13.32
N GLY A 110 19.21 -15.18 -12.80
CA GLY A 110 18.71 -14.12 -11.90
C GLY A 110 19.18 -14.34 -10.45
N PHE A 111 19.47 -15.59 -10.10
CA PHE A 111 20.20 -16.00 -8.92
C PHE A 111 21.47 -16.73 -9.31
N GLY A 112 22.51 -16.61 -8.48
CA GLY A 112 23.78 -17.27 -8.70
C GLY A 112 24.94 -16.50 -8.11
N THR A 113 26.15 -16.99 -8.36
CA THR A 113 27.40 -16.38 -7.91
C THR A 113 28.25 -15.85 -9.06
N ASP A 114 27.76 -15.97 -10.29
CA ASP A 114 28.52 -15.74 -11.50
C ASP A 114 28.68 -14.26 -11.83
N ASP A 115 27.72 -13.43 -11.40
CA ASP A 115 27.79 -11.98 -11.54
C ASP A 115 27.37 -11.24 -10.25
N PRO A 116 27.79 -9.97 -10.07
CA PRO A 116 27.51 -9.23 -8.85
C PRO A 116 26.02 -8.97 -8.58
N ASP A 117 25.20 -8.82 -9.63
CA ASP A 117 23.78 -8.49 -9.50
C ASP A 117 22.97 -9.74 -9.11
N SER A 118 23.29 -10.89 -9.69
CA SER A 118 22.74 -12.19 -9.30
C SER A 118 23.15 -12.57 -7.90
N LEU A 119 24.42 -12.35 -7.53
CA LEU A 119 24.89 -12.60 -6.17
C LEU A 119 24.14 -11.73 -5.16
N LEU A 120 23.96 -10.44 -5.46
CA LEU A 120 23.22 -9.53 -4.58
C LEU A 120 21.75 -9.95 -4.46
N SER A 121 21.13 -10.36 -5.58
CA SER A 121 19.74 -10.81 -5.63
C SER A 121 19.54 -12.10 -4.84
N THR A 122 20.46 -13.06 -4.96
CA THR A 122 20.46 -14.30 -4.18
C THR A 122 20.63 -14.03 -2.69
N ILE A 123 21.59 -13.18 -2.29
CA ILE A 123 21.80 -12.85 -0.87
C ILE A 123 20.57 -12.14 -0.30
N TRP A 124 19.99 -11.20 -1.05
CA TRP A 124 18.78 -10.49 -0.63
C TRP A 124 17.60 -11.46 -0.46
N TYR A 125 17.41 -12.38 -1.40
CA TYR A 125 16.38 -13.41 -1.33
C TYR A 125 16.58 -14.33 -0.13
N MET A 126 17.78 -14.92 0.02
CA MET A 126 18.15 -15.82 1.12
C MET A 126 17.94 -15.18 2.50
N ASN A 127 18.34 -13.92 2.65
CA ASN A 127 18.12 -13.15 3.87
C ASN A 127 16.64 -12.88 4.14
N THR A 128 15.84 -12.72 3.10
CA THR A 128 14.39 -12.51 3.22
C THR A 128 13.68 -13.79 3.67
N ILE A 129 14.03 -14.95 3.07
CA ILE A 129 13.38 -16.23 3.38
C ILE A 129 13.83 -16.82 4.71
N HIS A 130 15.13 -16.76 5.04
CA HIS A 130 15.68 -17.41 6.22
C HIS A 130 15.73 -16.52 7.47
N PHE A 131 15.89 -15.20 7.29
CA PHE A 131 16.01 -14.27 8.41
C PHE A 131 14.85 -13.27 8.50
N GLY A 132 13.88 -13.33 7.57
CA GLY A 132 12.70 -12.47 7.59
C GLY A 132 13.01 -10.99 7.33
N LEU A 133 14.17 -10.67 6.75
CA LEU A 133 14.55 -9.30 6.41
C LEU A 133 13.75 -8.82 5.20
N ARG A 134 12.79 -7.92 5.39
CA ARG A 134 11.85 -7.50 4.32
C ARG A 134 12.10 -6.09 3.84
N GLY A 135 12.75 -5.25 4.66
CA GLY A 135 12.98 -3.84 4.32
C GLY A 135 14.36 -3.59 3.73
N SER A 136 14.44 -2.77 2.66
CA SER A 136 15.74 -2.28 2.13
C SER A 136 16.63 -1.66 3.21
N HIS A 137 16.01 -1.02 4.21
CA HIS A 137 16.71 -0.44 5.35
C HIS A 137 17.38 -1.49 6.25
N GLU A 138 16.71 -2.62 6.49
CA GLU A 138 17.24 -3.71 7.32
C GLU A 138 18.44 -4.35 6.63
N HIS A 139 18.29 -4.70 5.34
CA HIS A 139 19.37 -5.25 4.51
C HIS A 139 20.59 -4.33 4.45
N LYS A 140 20.39 -3.01 4.32
CA LYS A 140 21.49 -2.02 4.27
C LYS A 140 22.17 -1.79 5.62
N GLN A 141 21.51 -2.10 6.73
CA GLN A 141 22.06 -1.90 8.07
C GLN A 141 22.74 -3.13 8.65
N SER A 142 22.54 -4.30 8.05
CA SER A 142 23.27 -5.51 8.38
C SER A 142 24.78 -5.25 8.37
N LYS A 143 25.44 -5.56 9.49
CA LYS A 143 26.89 -5.44 9.63
C LYS A 143 27.54 -6.80 9.81
N TRP A 144 28.85 -6.82 9.60
CA TRP A 144 29.66 -7.96 10.02
C TRP A 144 29.46 -8.26 11.50
N GLY A 145 29.22 -9.52 11.83
CA GLY A 145 28.92 -9.99 13.19
C GLY A 145 27.42 -10.10 13.54
N ASP A 146 26.52 -9.60 12.69
CA ASP A 146 25.08 -9.83 12.87
C ASP A 146 24.69 -11.26 12.45
N LEU A 147 25.40 -11.82 11.47
CA LEU A 147 25.33 -13.23 11.10
C LEU A 147 26.44 -14.00 11.84
N LYS A 148 26.07 -15.08 12.52
CA LYS A 148 27.00 -15.96 13.24
C LYS A 148 26.77 -17.41 12.85
N LEU A 149 27.86 -18.13 12.68
CA LEU A 149 27.82 -19.58 12.55
C LEU A 149 27.75 -20.16 13.96
N GLU A 150 26.67 -20.87 14.26
CA GLU A 150 26.45 -21.54 15.53
C GLU A 150 26.20 -23.04 15.29
N THR A 151 26.32 -23.82 16.36
CA THR A 151 26.03 -25.25 16.33
C THR A 151 24.75 -25.48 17.12
N ASP A 152 23.78 -26.13 16.50
CA ASP A 152 22.50 -26.45 17.14
C ASP A 152 22.64 -27.59 18.17
N ARG A 153 21.54 -27.94 18.84
CA ARG A 153 21.52 -29.03 19.85
C ARG A 153 21.78 -30.41 19.26
N ASN A 154 21.72 -30.54 17.94
CA ASN A 154 21.92 -31.78 17.19
C ASN A 154 23.30 -31.79 16.51
N GLU A 155 24.21 -30.90 16.90
CA GLU A 155 25.56 -30.76 16.35
C GLU A 155 25.63 -30.29 14.89
N ASN A 156 24.54 -29.74 14.34
CA ASN A 156 24.53 -29.17 13.00
C ASN A 156 24.97 -27.71 13.00
N GLN A 157 25.73 -27.31 11.98
CA GLN A 157 26.08 -25.91 11.76
C GLN A 157 24.89 -25.15 11.17
N CYS A 158 24.50 -24.05 11.81
CA CYS A 158 23.45 -23.17 11.34
C CYS A 158 23.90 -21.70 11.40
N LEU A 159 23.38 -20.90 10.47
CA LEU A 159 23.61 -19.46 10.47
C LEU A 159 22.49 -18.79 11.29
N THR A 160 22.86 -18.04 12.31
CA THR A 160 21.91 -17.28 13.14
C THR A 160 22.06 -15.78 12.90
N TYR A 161 20.92 -15.09 12.77
CA TYR A 161 20.87 -13.65 12.60
C TYR A 161 20.47 -12.96 13.92
N ASN A 162 21.36 -12.10 14.40
CA ASN A 162 21.16 -11.31 15.62
C ASN A 162 20.52 -9.96 15.27
N GLU A 163 19.20 -9.88 15.43
CA GLU A 163 18.45 -8.64 15.20
C GLU A 163 18.87 -7.54 16.19
N ARG A 164 19.35 -6.41 15.67
CA ARG A 164 19.63 -5.21 16.47
C ARG A 164 18.32 -4.47 16.77
N LEU A 165 18.19 -3.93 17.98
CA LEU A 165 17.00 -3.19 18.38
C LEU A 165 16.87 -1.90 17.54
N THR A 166 15.91 -1.85 16.62
CA THR A 166 15.65 -0.67 15.78
C THR A 166 14.48 0.19 16.27
N LYS A 167 13.59 -0.33 17.14
CA LYS A 167 12.34 0.36 17.53
C LYS A 167 12.23 0.86 18.98
N THR A 168 13.15 0.50 19.87
CA THR A 168 13.23 1.03 21.25
C THR A 168 14.68 1.36 21.58
N ARG A 169 15.19 2.44 20.97
CA ARG A 169 16.50 3.01 21.25
C ARG A 169 16.32 4.20 22.19
N ASP A 170 16.77 4.09 23.44
CA ASP A 170 16.90 5.21 24.38
C ASP A 170 18.14 6.07 24.10
N GLY A 171 18.99 5.63 23.16
CA GLY A 171 20.19 6.34 22.72
C GLY A 171 21.42 6.14 23.61
N SER A 172 21.33 5.32 24.66
CA SER A 172 22.42 5.15 25.63
C SER A 172 23.50 4.16 25.17
N ASN A 173 23.16 3.17 24.33
CA ASN A 173 24.10 2.15 23.87
C ASN A 173 23.92 1.81 22.39
N THR A 174 24.97 2.00 21.58
CA THR A 174 24.94 1.82 20.12
C THR A 174 24.99 0.36 19.67
N ASN A 175 25.27 -0.57 20.59
CA ASN A 175 25.47 -1.99 20.30
C ASN A 175 24.37 -2.89 20.90
N ASN A 176 23.18 -2.34 21.14
CA ASN A 176 22.10 -3.08 21.80
C ASN A 176 21.46 -4.12 20.87
N THR A 177 21.79 -5.40 21.07
CA THR A 177 21.15 -6.55 20.43
C THR A 177 19.90 -6.97 21.21
N ARG A 178 18.92 -7.56 20.53
CA ARG A 178 17.72 -8.05 21.22
C ARG A 178 18.09 -9.14 22.22
N ALA A 179 17.52 -9.09 23.44
CA ALA A 179 17.80 -10.06 24.50
C ALA A 179 17.23 -11.47 24.24
N TYR A 180 16.39 -11.62 23.22
CA TYR A 180 15.72 -12.87 22.87
C TYR A 180 15.56 -12.94 21.34
N ALA A 181 15.70 -14.14 20.79
CA ALA A 181 15.47 -14.38 19.37
C ALA A 181 14.01 -14.04 18.99
N PRO A 182 13.77 -13.54 17.76
CA PRO A 182 12.42 -13.42 17.25
C PRO A 182 11.76 -14.81 17.25
N LYS A 183 10.48 -14.87 17.65
CA LYS A 183 9.71 -16.11 17.60
C LYS A 183 9.43 -16.45 16.13
N SER A 184 9.80 -17.66 15.72
CA SER A 184 9.40 -18.31 14.47
C SER A 184 7.89 -18.55 14.43
#